data_AF-A0A7J3HPQ9-F1
#
_entry.id   AF-A0A7J3HPQ9-F1
#
_cell.length_a   1.000
_cell.length_b   1.000
_cell.length_c   1.000
_cell.angle_alpha   90.00
_cell.angle_beta   90.00
_cell.angle_gamma   90.00
#
_symmetry.space_group_name_H-M   'P 1'
#
loop_
_entity.id
_entity.type
_entity.pdbx_description
1 polymer ?
#
loop_
_entity_poly.entity_id
_entity_poly.type
_entity_poly.pdbx_seq_one_letter_code
_entity_poly.pdbx_strand_id
1 'polypeptide(L)' 'MRKYVFDEKGEIRSNITIAINARKISRDSIKNYLLNDSDVLVIIPPIAGGIIN' A
#
# COMPACT_ATOMS: atom_id res chain seq x y z
N MET A 1 -10.60 -0.47 8.17
CA MET A 1 -9.55 -0.56 7.12
C MET A 1 -8.57 0.63 7.17
N ARG A 2 -9.05 1.88 7.18
CA ARG A 2 -8.22 3.10 7.20
C ARG A 2 -7.05 3.08 8.20
N LYS A 3 -7.29 2.71 9.47
CA LYS A 3 -6.24 2.65 10.52
C LYS A 3 -5.09 1.67 10.26
N TYR A 4 -5.31 0.67 9.41
CA TYR A 4 -4.32 -0.35 9.08
C TYR A 4 -3.46 0.03 7.87
N VAL A 5 -3.96 0.93 7.01
CA VAL A 5 -3.27 1.37 5.79
C VAL A 5 -2.57 2.71 5.99
N PHE A 6 -3.21 3.62 6.73
CA PHE A 6 -2.72 4.98 6.96
C PHE A 6 -2.27 5.18 8.41
N ASP A 7 -1.27 6.04 8.60
CA ASP A 7 -0.84 6.54 9.90
C ASP A 7 -1.71 7.71 10.39
N GLU A 8 -1.39 8.28 11.56
CA GLU A 8 -2.10 9.43 12.11
C GLU A 8 -1.99 10.71 11.27
N LYS A 9 -1.01 10.81 10.38
CA LYS A 9 -0.82 11.94 9.46
C LYS A 9 -1.58 11.75 8.15
N GLY A 10 -2.23 10.60 7.96
CA GLY A 10 -2.91 10.23 6.72
C GLY A 10 -1.97 9.68 5.64
N GLU A 11 -0.70 9.43 5.98
CA GLU A 11 0.29 8.86 5.07
C GLU A 11 0.19 7.34 5.06
N ILE A 12 0.50 6.70 3.93
CA ILE A 12 0.49 5.24 3.82
C ILE A 12 1.61 4.68 4.71
N ARG A 13 1.30 3.71 5.57
CA ARG A 13 2.26 3.10 6.49
C ARG A 13 3.41 2.40 5.75
N SER A 14 4.58 2.37 6.39
CA SER A 14 5.82 1.84 5.79
C SER A 14 5.81 0.35 5.47
N ASN A 15 5.00 -0.40 6.18
CA ASN A 15 4.85 -1.85 6.03
C ASN A 15 3.76 -2.24 5.02
N ILE A 16 3.09 -1.27 4.39
CA ILE A 16 2.14 -1.51 3.31
C ILE A 16 2.90 -1.57 1.99
N THR A 17 2.70 -2.65 1.24
CA THR A 17 3.19 -2.75 -0.14
C THR A 17 2.10 -2.30 -1.10
N ILE A 18 2.47 -1.46 -2.07
CA ILE A 18 1.58 -1.00 -3.13
C ILE A 18 2.13 -1.46 -4.47
N ALA A 19 1.23 -1.98 -5.30
CA ALA A 19 1.52 -2.35 -6.67
C ALA A 19 0.47 -1.75 -7.61
N ILE A 20 0.91 -1.36 -8.80
CA ILE A 20 0.05 -0.90 -9.89
C ILE A 20 0.36 -1.76 -11.11
N ASN A 21 -0.66 -2.34 -11.73
CA ASN A 21 -0.52 -3.23 -12.90
C ASN A 21 0.51 -4.35 -12.66
N ALA A 22 0.39 -5.02 -11.51
CA ALA A 22 1.30 -6.08 -11.05
C ALA A 22 2.77 -5.67 -10.82
N ARG A 23 3.07 -4.37 -10.78
CA ARG A 23 4.42 -3.85 -10.49
C ARG A 23 4.44 -3.16 -9.15
N LYS A 24 5.36 -3.57 -8.27
CA LYS A 24 5.60 -2.89 -6.99
C LYS A 24 6.09 -1.46 -7.25
N ILE A 25 5.49 -0.50 -6.58
CA ILE A 25 5.85 0.92 -6.68
C ILE A 25 6.63 1.34 -5.43
N SER A 26 7.66 2.16 -5.62
CA SER A 26 8.42 2.72 -4.50
C SER A 26 7.59 3.78 -3.76
N ARG A 27 7.80 3.97 -2.45
CA ARG A 27 7.01 4.95 -1.68
C ARG A 27 7.17 6.39 -2.19
N ASP A 28 8.37 6.75 -2.63
CA ASP A 28 8.64 8.08 -3.17
C ASP A 28 7.89 8.33 -4.49
N SER A 29 7.68 7.27 -5.27
CA SER A 29 6.93 7.34 -6.52
C SER A 29 5.42 7.49 -6.29
N ILE A 30 4.87 7.01 -5.17
CA ILE A 30 3.41 6.98 -4.93
C ILE A 30 2.81 8.39 -4.94
N LYS A 31 3.46 9.36 -4.28
CA LYS A 31 2.94 10.74 -4.16
C LYS A 31 2.81 11.44 -5.51
N ASN A 32 3.63 11.05 -6.47
CA ASN A 32 3.69 11.67 -7.80
C ASN A 32 3.13 10.75 -8.90
N TYR A 33 2.62 9.57 -8.55
CA TYR A 33 2.06 8.66 -9.52
C TYR A 33 0.63 9.10 -9.87
N LEU A 34 0.44 9.58 -11.10
CA LEU A 34 -0.89 9.85 -11.63
C LEU A 34 -1.50 8.53 -12.12
N LEU A 35 -2.56 8.08 -11.45
CA LEU A 35 -3.34 6.93 -11.88
C LEU A 35 -4.10 7.25 -13.16
N ASN A 36 -4.13 6.29 -14.08
CA ASN A 36 -4.91 6.37 -15.31
C ASN A 36 -6.12 5.43 -15.25
N ASP A 37 -7.11 5.70 -16.09
CA ASP A 37 -8.21 4.77 -16.30
C ASP A 37 -7.66 3.41 -16.76
N SER A 38 -8.18 2.32 -16.19
CA SER A 38 -7.72 0.94 -16.35
C SER A 38 -6.51 0.51 -15.49
N ASP A 39 -5.88 1.42 -14.74
CA ASP A 39 -4.86 1.02 -13.78
C ASP A 39 -5.46 0.16 -12.65
N VAL A 40 -4.81 -0.96 -12.34
CA VAL A 40 -5.18 -1.81 -11.21
C VAL A 40 -4.26 -1.54 -10.04
N LEU A 41 -4.80 -0.89 -9.00
CA LEU A 41 -4.14 -0.65 -7.73
C LEU A 41 -4.34 -1.84 -6.78
N VAL A 42 -3.24 -2.39 -6.27
CA VAL A 42 -3.23 -3.44 -5.25
C VAL A 42 -2.56 -2.91 -3.99
N ILE A 43 -3.27 -3.02 -2.86
CA ILE A 43 -2.77 -2.70 -1.53
C ILE A 43 -2.57 -4.01 -0.78
N ILE A 44 -1.32 -4.33 -0.45
CA ILE A 44 -0.95 -5.54 0.27
C ILE A 44 -0.60 -5.13 1.71
N PRO A 45 -1.49 -5.39 2.68
CA PRO A 45 -1.17 -5.14 4.07
C PRO A 45 -0.07 -6.09 4.55
N PRO A 46 0.71 -5.71 5.59
CA PRO A 46 1.65 -6.62 6.21
C PRO A 46 0.89 -7.84 6.75
N ILE A 47 1.41 -9.03 6.45
CA ILE A 47 0.94 -10.25 7.10
C ILE A 47 1.62 -10.28 8.47
N ALA A 48 0.92 -9.80 9.50
CA ALA A 48 1.27 -10.16 10.87
C ALA A 48 0.93 -11.65 11.01
N GLY A 49 1.92 -12.53 10.86
CA GLY A 49 1.73 -13.94 11.13
C GLY A 49 1.18 -14.08 12.54
N GLY A 50 -0.05 -14.55 12.68
CA GLY A 50 -0.52 -15.04 13.95
C GLY A 50 0.38 -16.21 14.33
N ILE A 51 1.15 -16.06 15.40
CA ILE A 51 1.77 -17.22 16.04
C ILE A 51 0.59 -18.08 16.47
N ILE A 52 0.41 -19.21 15.80
CA ILE A 52 -0.51 -20.25 16.26
C ILE A 52 0.19 -20.85 17.47
N ASN A 53 -0.26 -20.46 18.67
CA ASN A 53 0.09 -21.14 19.92
C ASN A 53 -0.80 -22.37 20.08
#